data_AF-A0A3D0ICD2-F1
#
_entry.id   AF-A0A3D0ICD2-F1
#
_cell.length_a   1.000
_cell.length_b   1.000
_cell.length_c   1.000
_cell.angle_alpha   90.00
_cell.angle_beta   90.00
_cell.angle_gamma   90.00
#
_symmetry.space_group_name_H-M   'P 1'
#
loop_
_entity.id
_entity.type
_entity.pdbx_description
1 polymer ?
#
loop_
_entity_poly.entity_id
_entity_poly.type
_entity_poly.pdbx_seq_one_letter_code
_entity_poly.pdbx_strand_id
1 'polypeptide(L)'
;MVRAHAHAWRTAALGLATSCLLVALAGCAPGIDPIPKERAATQEETARFVRLRVEEARAFRLQGRLDAAERTLRGALAVAPDDPEALRLLARVLGESGREDQARALRARADRVDPPPPPPPDEPLEVPSEGLLVVLLPPEPEDSITLGLADEWPDRHAPDVLVARLRKRLPHAAVTELSPATVAEARAWLHNRTPRAVLSLRVDRASCGDSAKDGPFALAAMTVSAGTPERLSVPPRSLRVVDGDPPAGRSCVDRALARVLEGVFADPDVRATLAAGSEPATAALWPSPEIRALFPGLGHRLASEIDRGRARLAVGRISDAEESFRRAEAIDPDDKDVRAYVEEARATLALARELEPTLPVSRVAAVGGDLIEVELSPAQRAATEQMLAEERARRDALLAALSLVGGEGNELSPAIESALRPAELESQDAPGPRLAAEQAHGPVAKRVLFAPDGRTLAVFYVPAAGGSPVLREDSEDGAPDRWTAYAGRRRSEVWEDREHAGVPTAHFVLGPDGAV
;
A
#
# COMPACT_ATOMS: atom_id res chain seq x y z
N MET A 1 64.18 50.73 -3.67
CA MET A 1 63.39 49.63 -4.28
C MET A 1 64.24 48.63 -5.10
N VAL A 2 65.50 48.34 -4.68
CA VAL A 2 66.41 47.41 -5.42
C VAL A 2 67.19 46.46 -4.47
N ARG A 3 66.70 46.17 -3.26
CA ARG A 3 67.38 45.23 -2.33
C ARG A 3 66.55 44.03 -1.86
N ALA A 4 65.33 43.84 -2.38
CA ALA A 4 64.44 42.77 -1.93
C ALA A 4 64.38 41.53 -2.87
N HIS A 5 65.15 41.47 -3.96
CA HIS A 5 65.09 40.36 -4.92
C HIS A 5 66.27 39.38 -4.89
N ALA A 6 67.30 39.62 -4.08
CA ALA A 6 68.47 38.73 -4.02
C ALA A 6 68.31 37.52 -3.08
N HIS A 7 67.32 37.50 -2.18
CA HIS A 7 67.15 36.41 -1.20
C HIS A 7 66.18 35.31 -1.65
N ALA A 8 65.33 35.54 -2.65
CA ALA A 8 64.32 34.56 -3.09
C ALA A 8 64.89 33.45 -4.01
N TRP A 9 66.05 33.66 -4.63
CA TRP A 9 66.64 32.70 -5.56
C TRP A 9 67.55 31.66 -4.91
N ARG A 10 68.00 31.88 -3.65
CA ARG A 10 68.85 30.91 -2.94
C ARG A 10 68.07 29.81 -2.22
N THR A 11 66.78 30.02 -1.91
CA THR A 11 65.91 29.01 -1.28
C THR A 11 65.25 28.07 -2.31
N ALA A 12 65.05 28.52 -3.55
CA ALA A 12 64.48 27.68 -4.62
C ALA A 12 65.46 26.62 -5.16
N ALA A 13 66.77 26.88 -5.12
CA ALA A 13 67.79 25.93 -5.59
C ALA A 13 68.05 24.76 -4.62
N LEU A 14 67.74 24.92 -3.32
CA LEU A 14 67.91 23.84 -2.33
C LEU A 14 66.72 22.86 -2.27
N GLY A 15 65.54 23.25 -2.77
CA GLY A 15 64.34 22.38 -2.78
C GLY A 15 64.24 21.42 -3.98
N LEU A 16 64.93 21.73 -5.08
CA LEU A 16 64.93 20.88 -6.29
C LEU A 16 66.00 19.76 -6.24
N ALA A 17 67.05 19.92 -5.44
CA ALA A 17 68.06 18.87 -5.24
C ALA A 17 67.59 17.75 -4.29
N THR A 18 66.70 18.05 -3.34
CA THR A 18 66.13 17.04 -2.41
C THR A 18 65.00 16.21 -3.01
N SER A 19 64.29 16.71 -4.04
CA SER A 19 63.23 15.95 -4.71
C SER A 19 63.75 14.92 -5.72
N CYS A 20 64.96 15.10 -6.26
CA CYS A 20 65.56 14.10 -7.17
C CYS A 20 66.24 12.93 -6.44
N LEU A 21 66.54 13.04 -5.14
CA LEU A 21 67.16 11.95 -4.37
C LEU A 21 66.14 10.98 -3.75
N LEU A 22 64.88 11.38 -3.59
CA LEU A 22 63.83 10.53 -3.02
C LEU A 22 63.17 9.58 -4.03
N VAL A 23 63.31 9.81 -5.34
CA VAL A 23 62.77 8.92 -6.38
C VAL A 23 63.70 7.72 -6.67
N ALA A 24 64.98 7.79 -6.29
CA ALA A 24 65.94 6.71 -6.53
C ALA A 24 65.98 5.62 -5.44
N LEU A 25 65.29 5.79 -4.31
CA LEU A 25 65.26 4.81 -3.20
C LEU A 25 63.94 4.04 -3.06
N ALA A 26 62.94 4.28 -3.91
CA ALA A 26 61.68 3.54 -3.92
C ALA A 26 61.72 2.23 -4.74
N GLY A 27 62.91 1.77 -5.16
CA GLY A 27 63.08 0.62 -6.05
C GLY A 27 63.15 -0.76 -5.38
N CYS A 28 63.06 -0.87 -4.05
CA CYS A 28 63.27 -2.16 -3.34
C CYS A 28 62.26 -2.40 -2.20
N ALA A 29 60.98 -2.11 -2.40
CA ALA A 29 59.93 -2.65 -1.53
C ALA A 29 59.36 -3.93 -2.18
N PRO A 30 59.66 -5.14 -1.69
CA PRO A 30 58.99 -6.35 -2.13
C PRO A 30 57.54 -6.32 -1.61
N GLY A 31 56.56 -6.30 -2.51
CA GLY A 31 55.15 -6.51 -2.14
C GLY A 31 54.15 -5.42 -2.53
N ILE A 32 54.48 -4.50 -3.44
CA ILE A 32 53.42 -3.76 -4.16
C ILE A 32 52.99 -4.64 -5.32
N ASP A 33 51.90 -5.37 -5.14
CA ASP A 33 51.27 -6.10 -6.23
C ASP A 33 51.04 -5.13 -7.41
N PRO A 34 51.40 -5.51 -8.64
CA PRO A 34 51.12 -4.67 -9.80
C PRO A 34 49.63 -4.34 -9.81
N ILE A 35 49.28 -3.07 -10.04
CA ILE A 35 47.89 -2.61 -10.19
C ILE A 35 47.17 -3.67 -11.04
N PRO A 36 46.16 -4.37 -10.49
CA PRO A 36 45.55 -5.49 -11.17
C PRO A 36 45.09 -5.00 -12.53
N LYS A 37 45.60 -5.63 -13.60
CA LYS A 37 45.16 -5.38 -14.98
C LYS A 37 43.64 -5.34 -14.96
N GLU A 38 43.06 -4.26 -15.52
CA GLU A 38 41.62 -3.97 -15.58
C GLU A 38 40.82 -5.28 -15.58
N ARG A 39 40.29 -5.63 -14.40
CA ARG A 39 39.43 -6.79 -14.29
C ARG A 39 38.22 -6.49 -15.14
N ALA A 40 37.91 -7.37 -16.09
CA ALA A 40 36.70 -7.26 -16.87
C ALA A 40 35.51 -7.09 -15.91
N ALA A 41 34.72 -6.04 -16.13
CA ALA A 41 33.53 -5.77 -15.33
C ALA A 41 32.66 -7.02 -15.31
N THR A 42 32.16 -7.37 -14.13
CA THR A 42 31.22 -8.46 -13.97
C THR A 42 29.91 -8.16 -14.71
N GLN A 43 29.16 -9.21 -15.02
CA GLN A 43 27.84 -9.08 -15.63
C GLN A 43 26.90 -8.22 -14.76
N GLU A 44 26.99 -8.33 -13.44
CA GLU A 44 26.20 -7.52 -12.51
C GLU A 44 26.60 -6.04 -12.53
N GLU A 45 27.91 -5.73 -12.54
CA GLU A 45 28.40 -4.35 -12.67
C GLU A 45 27.96 -3.72 -13.99
N THR A 46 28.00 -4.51 -15.08
CA THR A 46 27.52 -4.09 -16.40
C THR A 46 26.02 -3.79 -16.38
N ALA A 47 25.20 -4.71 -15.83
CA ALA A 47 23.76 -4.51 -15.73
C ALA A 47 23.40 -3.29 -14.86
N ARG A 48 24.10 -3.10 -13.73
CA ARG A 48 23.92 -1.93 -12.85
C ARG A 48 24.28 -0.63 -13.56
N PHE A 49 25.40 -0.61 -14.30
CA PHE A 49 25.80 0.55 -15.09
C PHE A 49 24.75 0.89 -16.16
N VAL A 50 24.30 -0.09 -16.92
CA VAL A 50 23.29 0.11 -17.98
C VAL A 50 21.99 0.65 -17.38
N ARG A 51 21.49 0.05 -16.29
CA ARG A 51 20.29 0.52 -15.59
C ARG A 51 20.41 2.00 -15.16
N LEU A 52 21.52 2.39 -14.53
CA LEU A 52 21.75 3.77 -14.13
C LEU A 52 21.73 4.75 -15.32
N ARG A 53 22.35 4.35 -16.44
CA ARG A 53 22.37 5.17 -17.67
C ARG A 53 20.98 5.27 -18.30
N VAL A 54 20.18 4.21 -18.24
CA VAL A 54 18.78 4.24 -18.68
C VAL A 54 17.95 5.22 -17.84
N GLU A 55 18.06 5.15 -16.51
CA GLU A 55 17.39 6.08 -15.59
C GLU A 55 17.80 7.54 -15.84
N GLU A 56 19.09 7.82 -15.99
CA GLU A 56 19.62 9.14 -16.30
C GLU A 56 19.10 9.66 -17.65
N ALA A 57 19.10 8.81 -18.68
CA ALA A 57 18.56 9.18 -19.98
C ALA A 57 17.06 9.46 -19.93
N ARG A 58 16.32 8.72 -19.10
CA ARG A 58 14.88 8.96 -18.88
C ARG A 58 14.64 10.32 -18.26
N ALA A 59 15.43 10.69 -17.25
CA ALA A 59 15.39 12.02 -16.66
C ALA A 59 15.70 13.13 -17.68
N PHE A 60 16.73 12.94 -18.53
CA PHE A 60 17.02 13.91 -19.61
C PHE A 60 15.87 14.03 -20.62
N ARG A 61 15.24 12.93 -21.01
CA ARG A 61 14.10 12.94 -21.93
C ARG A 61 12.91 13.72 -21.35
N LEU A 62 12.56 13.46 -20.09
CA LEU A 62 11.48 14.19 -19.40
C LEU A 62 11.76 15.70 -19.27
N GLN A 63 13.04 16.11 -19.26
CA GLN A 63 13.46 17.51 -19.31
C GLN A 63 13.50 18.11 -20.74
N GLY A 64 13.12 17.34 -21.77
CA GLY A 64 13.23 17.75 -23.18
C GLY A 64 14.67 17.77 -23.73
N ARG A 65 15.65 17.26 -22.98
CA ARG A 65 17.07 17.25 -23.35
C ARG A 65 17.41 16.01 -24.18
N LEU A 66 16.77 15.89 -25.35
CA LEU A 66 16.83 14.68 -26.18
C LEU A 66 18.26 14.29 -26.62
N ASP A 67 19.12 15.26 -26.96
CA ASP A 67 20.52 14.99 -27.32
C ASP A 67 21.36 14.41 -26.17
N ALA A 68 21.04 14.79 -24.92
CA ALA A 68 21.71 14.25 -23.74
C ALA A 68 21.23 12.82 -23.49
N ALA A 69 19.92 12.58 -23.55
CA ALA A 69 19.34 11.24 -23.43
C ALA A 69 19.92 10.27 -24.48
N GLU A 70 19.97 10.70 -25.74
CA GLU A 70 20.51 9.91 -26.85
C GLU A 70 21.98 9.53 -26.64
N ARG A 71 22.84 10.49 -26.27
CA ARG A 71 24.26 10.22 -25.98
C ARG A 71 24.42 9.27 -24.81
N THR A 72 23.63 9.44 -23.75
CA THR A 72 23.64 8.57 -22.58
C THR A 72 23.28 7.13 -22.94
N LEU A 73 22.23 6.94 -23.74
CA LEU A 73 21.76 5.63 -24.19
C LEU A 73 22.73 4.94 -25.16
N ARG A 74 23.34 5.69 -26.08
CA ARG A 74 24.41 5.14 -26.93
C ARG A 74 25.61 4.68 -26.10
N GLY A 75 25.93 5.39 -25.02
CA GLY A 75 26.95 4.95 -24.07
C GLY A 75 26.58 3.64 -23.36
N ALA A 76 25.32 3.49 -22.93
CA ALA A 76 24.83 2.25 -22.35
C ALA A 76 24.90 1.08 -23.36
N LEU A 77 24.43 1.30 -24.59
CA LEU A 77 24.43 0.30 -25.67
C LEU A 77 25.83 -0.02 -26.21
N ALA A 78 26.84 0.83 -25.99
CA ALA A 78 28.22 0.49 -26.30
C ALA A 78 28.75 -0.61 -25.36
N VAL A 79 28.25 -0.67 -24.13
CA VAL A 79 28.62 -1.69 -23.13
C VAL A 79 27.72 -2.92 -23.22
N ALA A 80 26.40 -2.72 -23.39
CA ALA A 80 25.42 -3.79 -23.56
C ALA A 80 24.59 -3.56 -24.84
N PRO A 81 25.08 -4.03 -26.02
CA PRO A 81 24.46 -3.73 -27.32
C PRO A 81 23.02 -4.20 -27.48
N ASP A 82 22.64 -5.25 -26.76
CA ASP A 82 21.32 -5.89 -26.85
C ASP A 82 20.46 -5.65 -25.61
N ASP A 83 20.75 -4.62 -24.80
CA ASP A 83 19.87 -4.28 -23.68
C ASP A 83 18.50 -3.77 -24.19
N PRO A 84 17.39 -4.48 -23.93
CA PRO A 84 16.11 -4.18 -24.56
C PRO A 84 15.51 -2.86 -24.06
N GLU A 85 15.74 -2.50 -22.79
CA GLU A 85 15.22 -1.26 -22.22
C GLU A 85 15.92 -0.03 -22.82
N ALA A 86 17.26 -0.05 -22.89
CA ALA A 86 18.04 1.01 -23.52
C ALA A 86 17.71 1.14 -25.02
N LEU A 87 17.52 0.03 -25.74
CA LEU A 87 17.09 0.04 -27.14
C LEU A 87 15.70 0.70 -27.31
N ARG A 88 14.71 0.33 -26.48
CA ARG A 88 13.36 0.91 -26.52
C ARG A 88 13.36 2.39 -26.15
N LEU A 89 14.09 2.77 -25.11
CA LEU A 89 14.18 4.18 -24.70
C LEU A 89 14.91 5.02 -25.75
N LEU A 90 15.96 4.49 -26.39
CA LEU A 90 16.63 5.19 -27.49
C LEU A 90 15.71 5.34 -28.70
N ALA A 91 14.96 4.29 -29.06
CA ALA A 91 13.95 4.38 -30.11
C ALA A 91 12.95 5.51 -29.84
N ARG A 92 12.45 5.63 -28.60
CA ARG A 92 11.55 6.72 -28.20
C ARG A 92 12.20 8.09 -28.33
N VAL A 93 13.41 8.28 -27.81
CA VAL A 93 14.15 9.56 -27.92
C VAL A 93 14.37 9.95 -29.38
N LEU A 94 14.68 8.99 -30.26
CA LEU A 94 14.84 9.25 -31.70
C LEU A 94 13.51 9.64 -32.37
N GLY A 95 12.40 8.98 -32.01
CA GLY A 95 11.06 9.32 -32.51
C GLY A 95 10.62 10.73 -32.08
N GLU A 96 10.80 11.07 -30.80
CA GLU A 96 10.55 12.42 -30.27
C GLU A 96 11.42 13.49 -30.96
N SER A 97 12.60 13.11 -31.46
CA SER A 97 13.49 13.97 -32.25
C SER A 97 13.15 14.00 -33.75
N GLY A 98 12.07 13.35 -34.20
CA GLY A 98 11.66 13.28 -35.61
C GLY A 98 12.44 12.29 -36.49
N ARG A 99 13.23 11.38 -35.90
CA ARG A 99 14.04 10.37 -36.62
C ARG A 99 13.36 9.00 -36.62
N GLU A 100 12.17 8.94 -37.19
CA GLU A 100 11.26 7.79 -37.12
C GLU A 100 11.84 6.50 -37.71
N ASP A 101 12.58 6.57 -38.82
CA ASP A 101 13.19 5.39 -39.44
C ASP A 101 14.19 4.67 -38.52
N GLN A 102 15.02 5.45 -37.81
CA GLN A 102 15.99 4.90 -36.86
C GLN A 102 15.29 4.37 -35.61
N ALA A 103 14.26 5.07 -35.14
CA ALA A 103 13.43 4.62 -34.03
C ALA A 103 12.81 3.24 -34.31
N ARG A 104 12.19 3.07 -35.48
CA ARG A 104 11.62 1.78 -35.90
C ARG A 104 12.65 0.66 -35.95
N ALA A 105 13.84 0.92 -36.49
CA ALA A 105 14.91 -0.07 -36.56
C ALA A 105 15.37 -0.52 -35.16
N LEU A 106 15.51 0.42 -34.21
CA LEU A 106 15.88 0.10 -32.83
C LEU A 106 14.77 -0.63 -32.07
N ARG A 107 13.50 -0.23 -32.26
CA ARG A 107 12.36 -0.95 -31.67
C ARG A 107 12.28 -2.39 -32.19
N ALA A 108 12.41 -2.61 -33.50
CA ALA A 108 12.48 -3.94 -34.08
C ALA A 108 13.68 -4.76 -33.56
N ARG A 109 14.80 -4.12 -33.22
CA ARG A 109 15.92 -4.80 -32.56
C ARG A 109 15.56 -5.18 -31.12
N ALA A 110 14.99 -4.27 -30.34
CA ALA A 110 14.56 -4.56 -28.98
C ALA A 110 13.57 -5.72 -28.95
N ASP A 111 12.57 -5.71 -29.84
CA ASP A 111 11.53 -6.73 -29.92
C ASP A 111 12.06 -8.12 -30.35
N ARG A 112 13.24 -8.18 -30.99
CA ARG A 112 13.93 -9.46 -31.27
C ARG A 112 14.65 -10.03 -30.05
N VAL A 113 15.14 -9.16 -29.17
CA VAL A 113 15.84 -9.56 -27.94
C VAL A 113 14.84 -9.92 -26.86
N ASP A 114 13.86 -9.04 -26.66
CA ASP A 114 12.79 -9.15 -25.67
C ASP A 114 11.46 -8.82 -26.38
N PRO A 115 10.73 -9.82 -26.87
CA PRO A 115 9.45 -9.59 -27.52
C PRO A 115 8.46 -8.90 -26.58
N PRO A 116 7.69 -7.90 -27.04
CA PRO A 116 6.64 -7.33 -26.22
C PRO A 116 5.61 -8.42 -25.88
N PRO A 117 4.89 -8.31 -24.74
CA PRO A 117 3.89 -9.31 -24.40
C PRO A 117 2.81 -9.32 -25.49
N PRO A 118 2.32 -10.51 -25.89
CA PRO A 118 1.40 -10.65 -26.99
C PRO A 118 0.18 -9.73 -26.80
N PRO A 119 -0.44 -9.27 -27.89
CA PRO A 119 -1.70 -8.55 -27.76
C PRO A 119 -2.71 -9.46 -27.05
N PRO A 120 -3.57 -8.89 -26.19
CA PRO A 120 -4.68 -9.63 -25.60
C PRO A 120 -5.51 -10.35 -26.68
N PRO A 121 -5.85 -11.64 -26.52
CA PRO A 121 -6.59 -12.42 -27.53
C PRO A 121 -7.92 -11.77 -27.89
N ASP A 122 -8.34 -11.89 -29.15
CA ASP A 122 -9.59 -11.30 -29.65
C ASP A 122 -10.65 -12.38 -29.94
N GLU A 123 -10.28 -13.65 -29.89
CA GLU A 123 -11.17 -14.80 -30.08
C GLU A 123 -12.25 -14.83 -28.99
N PRO A 124 -13.37 -15.56 -29.15
CA PRO A 124 -14.26 -15.84 -28.03
C PRO A 124 -13.58 -16.72 -26.96
N LEU A 125 -13.96 -16.57 -25.69
CA LEU A 125 -13.57 -17.51 -24.64
C LEU A 125 -14.29 -18.85 -24.84
N GLU A 126 -13.60 -19.95 -24.57
CA GLU A 126 -14.17 -21.31 -24.55
C GLU A 126 -14.97 -21.57 -23.25
N VAL A 127 -15.92 -20.68 -22.95
CA VAL A 127 -16.86 -20.82 -21.83
C VAL A 127 -18.28 -20.50 -22.30
N PRO A 128 -19.31 -21.21 -21.80
CA PRO A 128 -20.70 -20.92 -22.15
C PRO A 128 -21.09 -19.53 -21.66
N SER A 129 -21.31 -18.59 -22.58
CA SER A 129 -21.72 -17.21 -22.24
C SER A 129 -23.24 -17.03 -22.21
N GLU A 130 -24.03 -18.02 -22.61
CA GLU A 130 -25.48 -18.00 -22.46
C GLU A 130 -25.89 -17.97 -20.99
N GLY A 131 -26.79 -17.04 -20.65
CA GLY A 131 -27.24 -16.81 -19.27
C GLY A 131 -26.19 -16.17 -18.35
N LEU A 132 -25.01 -15.81 -18.87
CA LEU A 132 -24.01 -15.05 -18.12
C LEU A 132 -24.39 -13.57 -18.09
N LEU A 133 -24.36 -12.98 -16.90
CA LEU A 133 -24.58 -11.56 -16.68
C LEU A 133 -23.28 -10.91 -16.22
N VAL A 134 -22.73 -10.02 -17.04
CA VAL A 134 -21.57 -9.21 -16.68
C VAL A 134 -22.05 -7.83 -16.26
N VAL A 135 -21.76 -7.47 -15.01
CA VAL A 135 -22.13 -6.19 -14.42
C VAL A 135 -20.92 -5.30 -14.33
N LEU A 136 -20.96 -4.16 -15.03
CA LEU A 136 -19.97 -3.11 -14.89
C LEU A 136 -20.40 -2.18 -13.77
N LEU A 137 -19.56 -2.07 -12.74
CA LEU A 137 -19.82 -1.27 -11.57
C LEU A 137 -19.09 0.07 -11.69
N PRO A 138 -19.75 1.18 -11.29
CA PRO A 138 -19.06 2.45 -11.20
C PRO A 138 -18.01 2.44 -10.08
N PRO A 139 -17.15 3.47 -10.06
CA PRO A 139 -16.35 3.85 -8.90
C PRO A 139 -17.12 3.83 -7.59
N GLU A 140 -16.38 3.68 -6.49
CA GLU A 140 -16.84 4.30 -5.26
C GLU A 140 -16.47 5.80 -5.22
N PRO A 141 -17.39 6.66 -4.75
CA PRO A 141 -17.11 8.09 -4.64
C PRO A 141 -16.02 8.41 -3.60
N GLU A 142 -15.85 7.60 -2.54
CA GLU A 142 -14.80 7.82 -1.54
C GLU A 142 -13.38 7.64 -2.11
N ASP A 143 -13.19 6.76 -3.10
CA ASP A 143 -11.91 6.59 -3.82
C ASP A 143 -11.61 7.76 -4.77
N SER A 144 -12.65 8.48 -5.19
CA SER A 144 -12.57 9.51 -6.22
C SER A 144 -12.03 10.86 -5.70
N ILE A 145 -12.20 11.15 -4.41
CA ILE A 145 -11.80 12.41 -3.77
C ILE A 145 -10.27 12.49 -3.63
N THR A 146 -9.61 11.38 -3.33
CA THR A 146 -8.16 11.34 -3.08
C THR A 146 -7.31 11.51 -4.34
N LEU A 147 -7.90 11.28 -5.52
CA LEU A 147 -7.18 11.26 -6.80
C LEU A 147 -7.59 12.39 -7.77
N GLY A 148 -8.48 13.30 -7.38
CA GLY A 148 -9.04 14.30 -8.30
C GLY A 148 -9.84 13.66 -9.45
N LEU A 149 -10.26 12.41 -9.28
CA LEU A 149 -10.98 11.60 -10.28
C LEU A 149 -12.50 11.72 -10.13
N ALA A 150 -13.01 12.40 -9.10
CA ALA A 150 -14.45 12.54 -8.86
C ALA A 150 -15.19 13.29 -9.99
N ASP A 151 -14.53 14.30 -10.58
CA ASP A 151 -15.13 15.09 -11.67
C ASP A 151 -14.89 14.47 -13.07
N GLU A 152 -13.97 13.51 -13.17
CA GLU A 152 -13.58 12.84 -14.43
C GLU A 152 -13.44 11.32 -14.25
N TRP A 153 -14.39 10.69 -13.56
CA TRP A 153 -14.36 9.24 -13.49
C TRP A 153 -14.81 8.63 -14.81
N PRO A 154 -13.90 7.88 -15.47
CA PRO A 154 -13.28 8.35 -16.71
C PRO A 154 -14.35 8.81 -17.70
N ASP A 155 -14.00 9.74 -18.59
CA ASP A 155 -14.63 9.82 -19.91
C ASP A 155 -15.13 8.42 -20.30
N ARG A 156 -16.42 8.24 -20.64
CA ARG A 156 -17.12 6.93 -20.81
C ARG A 156 -16.34 5.83 -21.57
N HIS A 157 -15.25 6.21 -22.21
CA HIS A 157 -14.13 5.40 -22.67
C HIS A 157 -13.84 4.09 -21.91
N ALA A 158 -13.57 4.07 -20.59
CA ALA A 158 -13.17 2.80 -19.95
C ALA A 158 -14.31 1.76 -19.94
N PRO A 159 -15.54 2.10 -19.50
CA PRO A 159 -16.71 1.24 -19.73
C PRO A 159 -16.90 0.84 -21.20
N ASP A 160 -16.79 1.78 -22.14
CA ASP A 160 -16.97 1.51 -23.58
C ASP A 160 -15.96 0.47 -24.10
N VAL A 161 -14.70 0.59 -23.69
CA VAL A 161 -13.61 -0.35 -24.04
C VAL A 161 -13.89 -1.73 -23.47
N LEU A 162 -14.32 -1.81 -22.20
CA LEU A 162 -14.67 -3.07 -21.57
C LEU A 162 -15.89 -3.70 -22.23
N VAL A 163 -16.95 -2.95 -22.51
CA VAL A 163 -18.15 -3.45 -23.22
C VAL A 163 -17.78 -3.99 -24.59
N ALA A 164 -16.99 -3.24 -25.36
CA ALA A 164 -16.55 -3.67 -26.69
C ALA A 164 -15.75 -4.98 -26.62
N ARG A 165 -14.88 -5.12 -25.63
CA ARG A 165 -14.06 -6.32 -25.45
C ARG A 165 -14.87 -7.50 -24.91
N LEU A 166 -15.75 -7.29 -23.93
CA LEU A 166 -16.64 -8.29 -23.38
C LEU A 166 -17.56 -8.88 -24.45
N ARG A 167 -18.10 -8.05 -25.36
CA ARG A 167 -18.90 -8.53 -26.49
C ARG A 167 -18.12 -9.43 -27.46
N LYS A 168 -16.82 -9.23 -27.62
CA LYS A 168 -15.96 -10.13 -28.41
C LYS A 168 -15.66 -11.42 -27.66
N ARG A 169 -15.26 -11.31 -26.39
CA ARG A 169 -14.81 -12.45 -25.56
C ARG A 169 -15.97 -13.33 -25.08
N LEU A 170 -17.15 -12.76 -24.86
CA LEU A 170 -18.34 -13.40 -24.30
C LEU A 170 -19.59 -13.02 -25.14
N PRO A 171 -19.70 -13.49 -26.40
CA PRO A 171 -20.67 -12.99 -27.36
C PRO A 171 -22.15 -13.18 -26.98
N HIS A 172 -22.46 -14.14 -26.08
CA HIS A 172 -23.83 -14.40 -25.63
C HIS A 172 -24.11 -13.88 -24.21
N ALA A 173 -23.13 -13.21 -23.57
CA ALA A 173 -23.33 -12.64 -22.24
C ALA A 173 -24.11 -11.33 -22.31
N ALA A 174 -24.99 -11.11 -21.34
CA ALA A 174 -25.61 -9.82 -21.13
C ALA A 174 -24.64 -8.91 -20.37
N VAL A 175 -24.23 -7.79 -20.99
CA VAL A 175 -23.35 -6.80 -20.35
C VAL A 175 -24.17 -5.57 -20.00
N THR A 176 -24.11 -5.13 -18.74
CA THR A 176 -24.90 -3.99 -18.24
C THR A 176 -24.14 -3.23 -17.19
N GLU A 177 -24.32 -1.91 -17.16
CA GLU A 177 -23.89 -1.08 -16.04
C GLU A 177 -24.98 -1.10 -14.96
N LEU A 178 -24.58 -1.18 -13.68
CA LEU A 178 -25.51 -1.11 -12.56
C LEU A 178 -24.85 -0.48 -11.32
N SER A 179 -25.60 0.33 -10.59
CA SER A 179 -25.22 0.85 -9.28
C SER A 179 -26.44 0.81 -8.36
N PRO A 180 -26.73 -0.35 -7.74
CA PRO A 180 -27.89 -0.46 -6.88
C PRO A 180 -27.68 0.41 -5.63
N ALA A 181 -28.75 1.04 -5.12
CA ALA A 181 -28.71 1.80 -3.88
C ALA A 181 -28.74 0.87 -2.66
N THR A 182 -29.45 -0.25 -2.76
CA THR A 182 -29.69 -1.19 -1.64
C THR A 182 -29.50 -2.66 -2.06
N VAL A 183 -29.31 -3.53 -1.06
CA VAL A 183 -29.24 -4.99 -1.25
C VAL A 183 -30.55 -5.53 -1.84
N ALA A 184 -31.70 -4.99 -1.40
CA ALA A 184 -33.00 -5.40 -1.91
C ALA A 184 -33.18 -5.06 -3.40
N GLU A 185 -32.73 -3.89 -3.84
CA GLU A 185 -32.75 -3.48 -5.24
C GLU A 185 -31.88 -4.39 -6.10
N ALA A 186 -30.63 -4.63 -5.67
CA ALA A 186 -29.71 -5.54 -6.36
C ALA A 186 -30.28 -6.97 -6.48
N ARG A 187 -30.87 -7.48 -5.39
CA ARG A 187 -31.51 -8.79 -5.33
C ARG A 187 -32.69 -8.88 -6.29
N ALA A 188 -33.60 -7.90 -6.28
CA ALA A 188 -34.75 -7.85 -7.18
C ALA A 188 -34.30 -7.77 -8.66
N TRP A 189 -33.26 -7.00 -8.94
CA TRP A 189 -32.69 -6.85 -10.27
C TRP A 189 -32.08 -8.14 -10.82
N LEU A 190 -31.37 -8.91 -9.97
CA LEU A 190 -30.85 -10.23 -10.32
C LEU A 190 -31.98 -11.26 -10.49
N HIS A 191 -32.98 -11.24 -9.60
CA HIS A 191 -34.12 -12.14 -9.68
C HIS A 191 -34.88 -12.01 -11.01
N ASN A 192 -35.10 -10.79 -11.48
CA ASN A 192 -35.81 -10.53 -12.74
C ASN A 192 -35.06 -10.99 -14.00
N ARG A 193 -33.74 -11.22 -13.92
CA ARG A 193 -32.91 -11.67 -15.04
C ARG A 193 -32.58 -13.15 -15.00
N THR A 194 -32.80 -13.81 -13.86
CA THR A 194 -32.47 -15.23 -13.63
C THR A 194 -31.11 -15.63 -14.23
N PRO A 195 -30.01 -14.91 -13.92
CA PRO A 195 -28.72 -15.21 -14.51
C PRO A 195 -28.21 -16.56 -13.99
N ARG A 196 -27.55 -17.31 -14.87
CA ARG A 196 -26.85 -18.56 -14.55
C ARG A 196 -25.63 -18.29 -13.68
N ALA A 197 -24.88 -17.26 -14.06
CA ALA A 197 -23.74 -16.74 -13.32
C ALA A 197 -23.68 -15.22 -13.46
N VAL A 198 -23.09 -14.57 -12.45
CA VAL A 198 -22.86 -13.13 -12.42
C VAL A 198 -21.37 -12.90 -12.33
N LEU A 199 -20.84 -12.02 -13.18
CA LEU A 199 -19.48 -11.51 -13.13
C LEU A 199 -19.55 -10.00 -12.94
N SER A 200 -19.18 -9.51 -11.77
CA SER A 200 -19.12 -8.09 -11.47
C SER A 200 -17.70 -7.57 -11.68
N LEU A 201 -17.57 -6.47 -12.42
CA LEU A 201 -16.29 -5.84 -12.74
C LEU A 201 -16.36 -4.35 -12.37
N ARG A 202 -15.45 -3.92 -11.49
CA ARG A 202 -15.26 -2.50 -11.16
C ARG A 202 -13.87 -2.07 -11.59
N VAL A 203 -13.76 -1.05 -12.44
CA VAL A 203 -12.47 -0.44 -12.75
C VAL A 203 -12.09 0.47 -11.60
N ASP A 204 -11.11 0.08 -10.79
CA ASP A 204 -10.66 0.90 -9.65
C ASP A 204 -9.70 1.99 -10.11
N ARG A 205 -8.85 1.68 -11.10
CA ARG A 205 -7.89 2.64 -11.67
C ARG A 205 -7.57 2.27 -13.11
N ALA A 206 -7.53 3.26 -13.99
CA ALA A 206 -7.03 3.09 -15.34
C ALA A 206 -6.29 4.37 -15.72
N SER A 207 -4.97 4.29 -15.88
CA SER A 207 -4.16 5.48 -16.14
C SER A 207 -2.96 5.14 -16.97
N CYS A 208 -2.60 6.07 -17.83
CA CYS A 208 -1.32 6.07 -18.51
C CYS A 208 -0.49 7.24 -18.02
N GLY A 209 0.79 7.00 -17.80
CA GLY A 209 1.70 8.01 -17.32
C GLY A 209 3.09 7.75 -17.86
N ASP A 210 3.99 8.67 -17.55
CA ASP A 210 5.41 8.56 -17.86
C ASP A 210 6.18 9.02 -16.63
N SER A 211 6.81 8.09 -15.91
CA SER A 211 7.57 8.39 -14.69
C SER A 211 9.09 8.31 -14.93
N ALA A 212 9.87 9.03 -14.13
CA ALA A 212 11.33 8.96 -14.20
C ALA A 212 11.88 7.58 -13.77
N LYS A 213 11.13 6.84 -12.96
CA LYS A 213 11.50 5.52 -12.47
C LYS A 213 11.13 4.43 -13.46
N ASP A 214 9.86 4.38 -13.85
CA ASP A 214 9.25 3.27 -14.59
C ASP A 214 9.12 3.56 -16.08
N GLY A 215 9.25 4.84 -16.50
CA GLY A 215 8.96 5.24 -17.87
C GLY A 215 7.51 5.38 -18.17
N PRO A 216 7.17 5.36 -19.47
CA PRO A 216 5.80 5.26 -19.86
C PRO A 216 5.24 3.93 -19.42
N PHE A 217 4.18 4.01 -18.64
CA PHE A 217 3.49 2.88 -18.10
C PHE A 217 2.00 3.00 -18.40
N ALA A 218 1.35 1.86 -18.56
CA ALA A 218 -0.09 1.76 -18.49
C ALA A 218 -0.46 0.93 -17.26
N LEU A 219 -1.30 1.49 -16.42
CA LEU A 219 -1.79 0.85 -15.21
C LEU A 219 -3.28 0.64 -15.36
N ALA A 220 -3.73 -0.59 -15.15
CA ALA A 220 -5.13 -0.89 -14.90
C ALA A 220 -5.26 -1.72 -13.62
N ALA A 221 -6.20 -1.34 -12.76
CA ALA A 221 -6.61 -2.09 -11.60
C ALA A 221 -8.13 -2.29 -11.67
N MET A 222 -8.57 -3.51 -11.40
CA MET A 222 -9.96 -3.91 -11.47
C MET A 222 -10.31 -4.82 -10.30
N THR A 223 -11.42 -4.53 -9.64
CA THR A 223 -12.01 -5.42 -8.64
C THR A 223 -13.02 -6.33 -9.34
N VAL A 224 -12.84 -7.64 -9.18
CA VAL A 224 -13.74 -8.66 -9.70
C VAL A 224 -14.43 -9.39 -8.57
N SER A 225 -15.70 -9.72 -8.77
CA SER A 225 -16.38 -10.76 -8.01
C SER A 225 -17.25 -11.59 -8.94
N ALA A 226 -17.45 -12.86 -8.59
CA ALA A 226 -18.21 -13.78 -9.41
C ALA A 226 -18.96 -14.78 -8.54
N GLY A 227 -20.17 -15.13 -8.98
CA GLY A 227 -20.99 -16.10 -8.27
C GLY A 227 -22.07 -16.71 -9.14
N THR A 228 -22.65 -17.76 -8.61
CA THR A 228 -23.90 -18.38 -9.08
C THR A 228 -24.99 -18.13 -8.05
N PRO A 229 -26.28 -18.27 -8.41
CA PRO A 229 -27.39 -18.10 -7.45
C PRO A 229 -27.29 -18.98 -6.20
N GLU A 230 -26.59 -20.12 -6.30
CA GLU A 230 -26.40 -21.06 -5.18
C GLU A 230 -25.23 -20.67 -4.27
N ARG A 231 -24.20 -20.05 -4.84
CA ARG A 231 -22.95 -19.80 -4.14
C ARG A 231 -22.15 -18.67 -4.78
N LEU A 232 -21.67 -17.76 -3.94
CA LEU A 232 -20.57 -16.88 -4.29
C LEU A 232 -19.28 -17.70 -4.34
N SER A 233 -18.66 -17.73 -5.52
CA SER A 233 -17.45 -18.52 -5.77
C SER A 233 -16.20 -17.66 -5.68
N VAL A 234 -16.29 -16.38 -6.03
CA VAL A 234 -15.17 -15.44 -6.03
C VAL A 234 -15.55 -14.20 -5.22
N PRO A 235 -15.02 -14.04 -3.99
CA PRO A 235 -15.18 -12.80 -3.24
C PRO A 235 -14.49 -11.63 -3.97
N PRO A 236 -14.81 -10.37 -3.63
CA PRO A 236 -14.15 -9.20 -4.22
C PRO A 236 -12.63 -9.32 -4.16
N ARG A 237 -11.99 -9.33 -5.33
CA ARG A 237 -10.54 -9.43 -5.47
C ARG A 237 -10.05 -8.38 -6.45
N SER A 238 -9.02 -7.63 -6.06
CA SER A 238 -8.38 -6.65 -6.94
C SER A 238 -7.28 -7.31 -7.77
N LEU A 239 -7.37 -7.17 -9.09
CA LEU A 239 -6.32 -7.51 -10.03
C LEU A 239 -5.67 -6.23 -10.56
N ARG A 240 -4.36 -6.25 -10.73
CA ARG A 240 -3.58 -5.11 -11.20
C ARG A 240 -2.63 -5.55 -12.30
N VAL A 241 -2.58 -4.77 -13.37
CA VAL A 241 -1.62 -4.91 -14.47
C VAL A 241 -0.87 -3.61 -14.66
N VAL A 242 0.46 -3.71 -14.78
CA VAL A 242 1.35 -2.62 -15.19
C VAL A 242 2.03 -3.05 -16.49
N ASP A 243 1.81 -2.30 -17.56
CA ASP A 243 2.53 -2.46 -18.84
C ASP A 243 3.64 -1.42 -18.89
N GLY A 244 4.91 -1.86 -18.93
CA GLY A 244 6.09 -0.98 -18.88
C GLY A 244 6.49 -0.32 -20.20
N ASP A 245 5.74 -0.56 -21.27
CA ASP A 245 5.95 0.11 -22.57
C ASP A 245 4.68 0.11 -23.42
N PRO A 246 3.63 0.82 -22.97
CA PRO A 246 2.37 0.84 -23.69
C PRO A 246 2.48 1.68 -24.99
N PRO A 247 1.60 1.44 -25.97
CA PRO A 247 1.48 2.34 -27.12
C PRO A 247 1.09 3.74 -26.64
N ALA A 248 1.57 4.80 -27.30
CA ALA A 248 1.24 6.17 -26.94
C ALA A 248 -0.25 6.50 -27.20
N GLY A 249 -0.81 7.46 -26.44
CA GLY A 249 -2.18 7.95 -26.62
C GLY A 249 -3.26 7.08 -25.98
N ARG A 250 -4.50 7.18 -26.47
CA ARG A 250 -5.68 6.52 -25.86
C ARG A 250 -5.59 4.99 -25.85
N SER A 251 -4.95 4.40 -26.86
CA SER A 251 -4.70 2.95 -26.94
C SER A 251 -3.90 2.38 -25.77
N CYS A 252 -3.20 3.24 -25.02
CA CYS A 252 -2.47 2.87 -23.82
C CYS A 252 -3.42 2.31 -22.74
N VAL A 253 -4.49 3.05 -22.43
CA VAL A 253 -5.48 2.67 -21.41
C VAL A 253 -6.24 1.45 -21.90
N ASP A 254 -6.61 1.42 -23.19
CA ASP A 254 -7.31 0.29 -23.81
C ASP A 254 -6.56 -1.02 -23.63
N ARG A 255 -5.24 -1.00 -23.88
CA ARG A 255 -4.38 -2.18 -23.74
C ARG A 255 -4.27 -2.64 -22.29
N ALA A 256 -4.14 -1.71 -21.34
CA ALA A 256 -4.08 -2.05 -19.92
C ALA A 256 -5.40 -2.64 -19.42
N LEU A 257 -6.54 -2.04 -19.79
CA LEU A 257 -7.88 -2.56 -19.49
C LEU A 257 -8.10 -3.95 -20.11
N ALA A 258 -7.67 -4.12 -21.36
CA ALA A 258 -7.72 -5.42 -22.04
C ALA A 258 -6.90 -6.47 -21.28
N ARG A 259 -5.68 -6.16 -20.87
CA ARG A 259 -4.81 -7.10 -20.14
C ARG A 259 -5.32 -7.44 -18.75
N VAL A 260 -5.79 -6.46 -17.97
CA VAL A 260 -6.36 -6.77 -16.64
C VAL A 260 -7.61 -7.64 -16.78
N LEU A 261 -8.42 -7.42 -17.82
CA LEU A 261 -9.57 -8.28 -18.13
C LEU A 261 -9.15 -9.71 -18.52
N GLU A 262 -8.08 -9.88 -19.29
CA GLU A 262 -7.55 -11.24 -19.55
C GLU A 262 -6.98 -11.88 -18.28
N GLY A 263 -6.41 -11.08 -17.36
CA GLY A 263 -6.04 -11.54 -16.03
C GLY A 263 -7.25 -12.05 -15.23
N VAL A 264 -8.37 -11.34 -15.29
CA VAL A 264 -9.66 -11.79 -14.73
C VAL A 264 -10.10 -13.12 -15.35
N PHE A 265 -10.01 -13.28 -16.66
CA PHE A 265 -10.39 -14.52 -17.34
C PHE A 265 -9.40 -15.67 -17.16
N ALA A 266 -8.16 -15.39 -16.79
CA ALA A 266 -7.16 -16.39 -16.46
C ALA A 266 -7.31 -16.91 -15.02
N ASP A 267 -8.01 -16.18 -14.14
CA ASP A 267 -8.25 -16.59 -12.76
C ASP A 267 -9.06 -17.91 -12.71
N PRO A 268 -8.55 -18.95 -12.04
CA PRO A 268 -9.16 -20.27 -12.05
C PRO A 268 -10.54 -20.29 -11.38
N ASP A 269 -10.77 -19.48 -10.36
CA ASP A 269 -12.05 -19.44 -9.64
C ASP A 269 -13.10 -18.69 -10.46
N VAL A 270 -12.69 -17.62 -11.16
CA VAL A 270 -13.54 -16.96 -12.16
C VAL A 270 -13.90 -17.95 -13.26
N ARG A 271 -12.92 -18.64 -13.86
CA ARG A 271 -13.18 -19.64 -14.91
C ARG A 271 -14.09 -20.76 -14.43
N ALA A 272 -13.88 -21.28 -13.22
CA ALA A 272 -14.73 -22.30 -12.63
C ALA A 272 -16.17 -21.79 -12.48
N THR A 273 -16.35 -20.56 -12.04
CA THR A 273 -17.68 -19.91 -11.91
C THR A 273 -18.36 -19.73 -13.26
N LEU A 274 -17.62 -19.26 -14.28
CA LEU A 274 -18.15 -19.11 -15.63
C LEU A 274 -18.49 -20.47 -16.27
N ALA A 275 -17.74 -21.53 -15.95
CA ALA A 275 -17.99 -22.88 -16.43
C ALA A 275 -19.10 -23.63 -15.66
N ALA A 276 -19.38 -23.24 -14.42
CA ALA A 276 -20.30 -23.95 -13.54
C ALA A 276 -21.76 -23.87 -14.05
N GLY A 277 -22.25 -24.99 -14.58
CA GLY A 277 -23.66 -25.40 -14.61
C GLY A 277 -24.59 -24.64 -15.55
N SER A 278 -25.17 -25.37 -16.51
CA SER A 278 -26.16 -24.95 -17.52
C SER A 278 -27.62 -25.03 -17.07
N GLU A 279 -27.88 -25.45 -15.82
CA GLU A 279 -29.26 -25.51 -15.33
C GLU A 279 -29.69 -24.13 -14.81
N PRO A 280 -30.82 -23.59 -15.30
CA PRO A 280 -31.36 -22.35 -14.76
C PRO A 280 -31.72 -22.60 -13.29
N ALA A 281 -30.99 -21.97 -12.39
CA ALA A 281 -31.24 -22.08 -10.97
C ALA A 281 -32.70 -21.68 -10.69
N THR A 282 -33.48 -22.61 -10.18
CA THR A 282 -34.86 -22.37 -9.73
C THR A 282 -34.84 -21.34 -8.62
N ALA A 283 -35.15 -20.08 -8.94
CA ALA A 283 -35.42 -18.97 -8.01
C ALA A 283 -34.61 -18.96 -6.70
N ALA A 284 -33.33 -19.33 -6.75
CA ALA A 284 -32.47 -19.35 -5.57
C ALA A 284 -32.28 -17.91 -5.09
N LEU A 285 -32.51 -17.69 -3.79
CA LEU A 285 -32.38 -16.38 -3.17
C LEU A 285 -30.90 -16.08 -2.97
N TRP A 286 -30.39 -15.08 -3.68
CA TRP A 286 -29.08 -14.47 -3.40
C TRP A 286 -29.08 -13.88 -1.98
N PRO A 287 -28.35 -14.47 -1.02
CA PRO A 287 -28.33 -13.95 0.34
C PRO A 287 -27.56 -12.62 0.40
N SER A 288 -27.82 -11.82 1.44
CA SER A 288 -27.24 -10.45 1.54
C SER A 288 -25.70 -10.41 1.46
N PRO A 289 -24.94 -11.32 2.11
CA PRO A 289 -23.48 -11.33 1.98
C PRO A 289 -23.00 -11.49 0.53
N GLU A 290 -23.64 -12.35 -0.24
CA GLU A 290 -23.31 -12.62 -1.64
C GLU A 290 -23.68 -11.44 -2.54
N ILE A 291 -24.81 -10.77 -2.27
CA ILE A 291 -25.14 -9.50 -2.94
C ILE A 291 -24.08 -8.44 -2.64
N ARG A 292 -23.69 -8.25 -1.38
CA ARG A 292 -22.65 -7.28 -1.02
C ARG A 292 -21.30 -7.60 -1.66
N ALA A 293 -20.98 -8.88 -1.85
CA ALA A 293 -19.79 -9.31 -2.56
C ALA A 293 -19.88 -9.05 -4.08
N LEU A 294 -21.04 -9.28 -4.71
CA LEU A 294 -21.25 -8.95 -6.12
C LEU A 294 -21.31 -7.44 -6.38
N PHE A 295 -21.66 -6.65 -5.37
CA PHE A 295 -21.78 -5.20 -5.45
C PHE A 295 -20.97 -4.58 -4.30
N PRO A 296 -19.63 -4.59 -4.37
CA PRO A 296 -18.75 -4.13 -3.27
C PRO A 296 -19.08 -2.72 -2.77
N GLY A 297 -19.64 -1.84 -3.61
CA GLY A 297 -20.12 -0.53 -3.19
C GLY A 297 -21.23 -0.53 -2.15
N LEU A 298 -22.11 -1.53 -2.17
CA LEU A 298 -23.08 -1.72 -1.08
C LEU A 298 -22.36 -2.03 0.23
N GLY A 299 -21.36 -2.92 0.19
CA GLY A 299 -20.55 -3.28 1.35
C GLY A 299 -19.79 -2.08 1.93
N HIS A 300 -19.13 -1.28 1.07
CA HIS A 300 -18.39 -0.10 1.50
C HIS A 300 -19.29 0.99 2.08
N ARG A 301 -20.40 1.34 1.41
CA ARG A 301 -21.34 2.34 1.94
C ARG A 301 -21.95 1.91 3.27
N LEU A 302 -22.25 0.61 3.42
CA LEU A 302 -22.73 0.05 4.67
C LEU A 302 -21.70 0.19 5.78
N ALA A 303 -20.45 -0.22 5.53
CA ALA A 303 -19.36 -0.11 6.48
C ALA A 303 -19.09 1.35 6.88
N SER A 304 -19.07 2.27 5.90
CA SER A 304 -18.88 3.72 6.13
C SER A 304 -19.98 4.32 7.02
N GLU A 305 -21.25 3.92 6.86
CA GLU A 305 -22.32 4.37 7.76
C GLU A 305 -22.24 3.76 9.17
N ILE A 306 -21.83 2.49 9.29
CA ILE A 306 -21.58 1.85 10.59
C ILE A 306 -20.44 2.56 11.34
N ASP A 307 -19.32 2.81 10.66
CA ASP A 307 -18.16 3.46 11.25
C ASP A 307 -18.47 4.91 11.66
N ARG A 308 -19.22 5.64 10.84
CA ARG A 308 -19.75 6.98 11.21
C ARG A 308 -20.68 6.91 12.41
N GLY A 309 -21.53 5.90 12.51
CA GLY A 309 -22.40 5.66 13.66
C GLY A 309 -21.59 5.41 14.94
N ARG A 310 -20.63 4.49 14.90
CA ARG A 310 -19.71 4.19 16.02
C ARG A 310 -18.91 5.41 16.46
N ALA A 311 -18.36 6.17 15.52
CA ALA A 311 -17.61 7.39 15.82
C ALA A 311 -18.48 8.44 16.52
N ARG A 312 -19.76 8.58 16.14
CA ARG A 312 -20.71 9.48 16.78
C ARG A 312 -21.13 9.01 18.18
N LEU A 313 -21.34 7.71 18.37
CA LEU A 313 -21.56 7.13 19.70
C LEU A 313 -20.38 7.44 20.64
N ALA A 314 -19.15 7.28 20.16
CA ALA A 314 -17.94 7.49 20.96
C ALA A 314 -17.80 8.93 21.49
N VAL A 315 -18.39 9.92 20.80
CA VAL A 315 -18.41 11.33 21.25
C VAL A 315 -19.74 11.74 21.91
N GLY A 316 -20.59 10.78 22.28
CA GLY A 316 -21.87 11.03 22.96
C GLY A 316 -22.98 11.60 22.07
N ARG A 317 -22.80 11.63 20.74
CA ARG A 317 -23.79 12.12 19.78
C ARG A 317 -24.77 11.00 19.38
N ILE A 318 -25.56 10.54 20.35
CA ILE A 318 -26.38 9.32 20.21
C ILE A 318 -27.44 9.46 19.09
N SER A 319 -28.11 10.61 18.98
CA SER A 319 -29.11 10.84 17.91
C SER A 319 -28.50 10.76 16.50
N ASP A 320 -27.32 11.35 16.32
CA ASP A 320 -26.63 11.34 15.02
C ASP A 320 -26.08 9.95 14.69
N ALA A 321 -25.73 9.17 15.72
CA ALA A 321 -25.33 7.78 15.55
C ALA A 321 -26.50 6.90 15.09
N GLU A 322 -27.66 7.03 15.75
CA GLU A 322 -28.90 6.35 15.38
C GLU A 322 -29.30 6.64 13.92
N GLU A 323 -29.17 7.88 13.47
CA GLU A 323 -29.41 8.25 12.07
C GLU A 323 -28.42 7.55 11.11
N SER A 324 -27.14 7.44 11.48
CA SER A 324 -26.15 6.70 10.69
C SER A 324 -26.48 5.22 10.60
N PHE A 325 -26.84 4.58 11.72
CA PHE A 325 -27.24 3.17 11.70
C PHE A 325 -28.53 2.94 10.92
N ARG A 326 -29.49 3.88 10.95
CA ARG A 326 -30.69 3.82 10.08
C ARG A 326 -30.36 3.94 8.59
N ARG A 327 -29.36 4.74 8.22
CA ARG A 327 -28.87 4.77 6.82
C ARG A 327 -28.19 3.47 6.44
N ALA A 328 -27.43 2.84 7.34
CA ALA A 328 -26.90 1.49 7.13
C ALA A 328 -28.04 0.46 6.96
N GLU A 329 -29.07 0.52 7.81
CA GLU A 329 -30.25 -0.37 7.73
C GLU A 329 -31.00 -0.18 6.42
N ALA A 330 -31.09 1.05 5.90
CA ALA A 330 -31.68 1.31 4.59
C ALA A 330 -30.90 0.67 3.42
N ILE A 331 -29.58 0.44 3.57
CA ILE A 331 -28.74 -0.23 2.56
C ILE A 331 -28.96 -1.75 2.60
N ASP A 332 -28.93 -2.34 3.79
CA ASP A 332 -29.13 -3.79 4.01
C ASP A 332 -29.99 -4.05 5.26
N PRO A 333 -31.32 -4.13 5.12
CA PRO A 333 -32.23 -4.37 6.25
C PRO A 333 -32.09 -5.76 6.89
N ASP A 334 -31.50 -6.71 6.15
CA ASP A 334 -31.36 -8.10 6.60
C ASP A 334 -30.08 -8.29 7.45
N ASP A 335 -29.15 -7.33 7.44
CA ASP A 335 -27.90 -7.39 8.19
C ASP A 335 -28.17 -7.41 9.71
N LYS A 336 -27.60 -8.41 10.39
CA LYS A 336 -27.85 -8.63 11.83
C LYS A 336 -27.11 -7.62 12.69
N ASP A 337 -25.91 -7.23 12.30
CA ASP A 337 -25.06 -6.33 13.06
C ASP A 337 -25.62 -4.91 12.99
N VAL A 338 -26.08 -4.50 11.82
CA VAL A 338 -26.74 -3.20 11.61
C VAL A 338 -27.99 -3.08 12.47
N ARG A 339 -28.86 -4.10 12.48
CA ARG A 339 -30.06 -4.10 13.33
C ARG A 339 -29.71 -4.05 14.81
N ALA A 340 -28.67 -4.78 15.24
CA ALA A 340 -28.19 -4.70 16.62
C ALA A 340 -27.77 -3.27 16.99
N TYR A 341 -27.02 -2.58 16.13
CA TYR A 341 -26.63 -1.19 16.35
C TYR A 341 -27.80 -0.21 16.39
N VAL A 342 -28.79 -0.38 15.50
CA VAL A 342 -30.01 0.45 15.51
C VAL A 342 -30.77 0.29 16.82
N GLU A 343 -30.99 -0.95 17.27
CA GLU A 343 -31.73 -1.23 18.50
C GLU A 343 -30.97 -0.74 19.74
N GLU A 344 -29.65 -0.92 19.80
CA GLU A 344 -28.81 -0.39 20.88
C GLU A 344 -28.87 1.15 20.96
N ALA A 345 -28.74 1.84 19.83
CA ALA A 345 -28.81 3.30 19.78
C ALA A 345 -30.20 3.81 20.18
N ARG A 346 -31.28 3.13 19.76
CA ARG A 346 -32.66 3.45 20.17
C ARG A 346 -32.87 3.25 21.66
N ALA A 347 -32.38 2.14 22.22
CA ALA A 347 -32.47 1.87 23.65
C ALA A 347 -31.73 2.93 24.47
N THR A 348 -30.57 3.37 24.00
CA THR A 348 -29.77 4.42 24.66
C THR A 348 -30.49 5.78 24.59
N LEU A 349 -31.10 6.12 23.45
CA LEU A 349 -31.93 7.33 23.33
C LEU A 349 -33.17 7.29 24.22
N ALA A 350 -33.83 6.13 24.33
CA ALA A 350 -34.98 5.96 25.20
C ALA A 350 -34.58 6.18 26.67
N LEU A 351 -33.48 5.55 27.12
CA LEU A 351 -32.94 5.75 28.46
C LEU A 351 -32.54 7.21 28.72
N ALA A 352 -31.89 7.87 27.76
CA ALA A 352 -31.54 9.28 27.88
C ALA A 352 -32.77 10.18 28.08
N ARG A 353 -33.87 9.90 27.35
CA ARG A 353 -35.14 10.62 27.50
C ARG A 353 -35.86 10.32 28.81
N GLU A 354 -35.70 9.13 29.39
CA GLU A 354 -36.26 8.79 30.71
C GLU A 354 -35.49 9.45 31.86
N LEU A 355 -34.18 9.65 31.69
CA LEU A 355 -33.33 10.35 32.65
C LEU A 355 -33.47 11.88 32.58
N GLU A 356 -33.92 12.42 31.45
CA GLU A 356 -34.14 13.86 31.27
C GLU A 356 -35.21 14.48 32.21
N PRO A 357 -36.39 13.87 32.45
CA PRO A 357 -37.42 14.43 33.34
C PRO A 357 -37.18 14.20 34.84
N THR A 358 -36.25 13.33 35.24
CA THR A 358 -35.92 13.13 36.67
C THR A 358 -34.86 14.11 37.19
N LEU A 359 -34.26 14.91 36.30
CA LEU A 359 -33.54 16.09 36.69
C LEU A 359 -34.56 17.22 36.91
N PRO A 360 -34.80 17.66 38.14
CA PRO A 360 -35.70 18.77 38.37
C PRO A 360 -35.20 19.97 37.57
N VAL A 361 -35.97 20.37 36.56
CA VAL A 361 -35.86 21.65 35.87
C VAL A 361 -36.31 22.76 36.84
N SER A 362 -35.71 22.80 38.03
CA SER A 362 -35.84 23.91 38.95
C SER A 362 -35.02 25.04 38.37
N ARG A 363 -35.67 25.85 37.51
CA ARG A 363 -35.32 27.24 37.16
C ARG A 363 -33.85 27.58 37.40
N VAL A 364 -32.97 27.16 36.49
CA VAL A 364 -31.71 27.88 36.28
C VAL A 364 -32.08 29.17 35.54
N ALA A 365 -32.66 30.10 36.30
CA ALA A 365 -32.55 31.50 35.97
C ALA A 365 -31.05 31.81 36.02
N ALA A 366 -30.52 32.26 34.89
CA ALA A 366 -29.14 32.68 34.76
C ALA A 366 -28.82 33.83 35.74
N VAL A 367 -28.31 33.53 36.94
CA VAL A 367 -27.42 34.40 37.73
C VAL A 367 -26.61 33.51 38.69
N GLY A 368 -25.30 33.33 38.42
CA GLY A 368 -24.35 32.64 39.31
C GLY A 368 -24.18 31.16 39.00
N GLY A 369 -23.03 30.78 38.44
CA GLY A 369 -22.75 29.41 38.00
C GLY A 369 -22.41 28.48 39.16
N ASP A 370 -23.43 27.92 39.81
CA ASP A 370 -23.27 26.76 40.69
C ASP A 370 -23.73 25.49 39.96
N LEU A 371 -22.78 24.58 39.78
CA LEU A 371 -22.95 23.25 39.20
C LEU A 371 -23.99 22.46 40.01
N ILE A 372 -24.87 21.72 39.32
CA ILE A 372 -25.79 20.78 39.96
C ILE A 372 -24.95 19.67 40.60
N GLU A 373 -24.78 19.71 41.92
CA GLU A 373 -24.17 18.62 42.68
C GLU A 373 -25.18 17.49 42.84
N VAL A 374 -24.93 16.37 42.16
CA VAL A 374 -25.63 15.11 42.42
C VAL A 374 -25.09 14.57 43.76
N GLU A 375 -25.90 14.61 44.81
CA GLU A 375 -25.54 14.02 46.11
C GLU A 375 -25.50 12.49 46.04
N LEU A 376 -24.35 11.93 45.67
CA LEU A 376 -24.07 10.51 45.80
C LEU A 376 -23.91 10.16 47.29
N SER A 377 -24.55 9.07 47.75
CA SER A 377 -24.27 8.51 49.08
C SER A 377 -22.77 8.20 49.22
N PRO A 378 -22.20 8.16 50.44
CA PRO A 378 -20.78 7.86 50.63
C PRO A 378 -20.32 6.57 49.94
N ALA A 379 -21.18 5.53 49.92
CA ALA A 379 -20.91 4.27 49.24
C ALA A 379 -20.93 4.41 47.70
N GLN A 380 -21.90 5.13 47.15
CA GLN A 380 -21.96 5.40 45.70
C GLN A 380 -20.80 6.27 45.24
N ARG A 381 -20.39 7.25 46.06
CA ARG A 381 -19.23 8.11 45.79
C ARG A 381 -17.94 7.28 45.76
N ALA A 382 -17.70 6.45 46.76
CA ALA A 382 -16.54 5.56 46.80
C ALA A 382 -16.51 4.58 45.61
N ALA A 383 -17.65 3.98 45.24
CA ALA A 383 -17.74 3.09 44.09
C ALA A 383 -17.51 3.83 42.76
N THR A 384 -18.06 5.03 42.61
CA THR A 384 -17.86 5.87 41.41
C THR A 384 -16.42 6.34 41.30
N GLU A 385 -15.80 6.76 42.42
CA GLU A 385 -14.39 7.13 42.48
C GLU A 385 -13.48 5.94 42.14
N GLN A 386 -13.80 4.74 42.63
CA GLN A 386 -13.07 3.52 42.28
C GLN A 386 -13.20 3.20 40.78
N MET A 387 -14.42 3.20 40.23
CA MET A 387 -14.63 2.98 38.79
C MET A 387 -13.90 4.02 37.94
N LEU A 388 -13.93 5.29 38.34
CA LEU A 388 -13.24 6.37 37.63
C LEU A 388 -11.72 6.22 37.73
N ALA A 389 -11.19 5.73 38.86
CA ALA A 389 -9.77 5.44 39.04
C ALA A 389 -9.32 4.25 38.18
N GLU A 390 -10.11 3.18 38.14
CA GLU A 390 -9.87 2.02 37.28
C GLU A 390 -9.90 2.40 35.79
N GLU A 391 -10.88 3.21 35.37
CA GLU A 391 -10.99 3.64 33.98
C GLU A 391 -9.89 4.64 33.59
N ARG A 392 -9.47 5.53 34.50
CA ARG A 392 -8.28 6.37 34.30
C ARG A 392 -7.02 5.52 34.14
N ALA A 393 -6.81 4.54 34.99
CA ALA A 393 -5.66 3.63 34.89
C ALA A 393 -5.68 2.85 33.56
N ARG A 394 -6.86 2.39 33.13
CA ARG A 394 -7.04 1.71 31.85
C ARG A 394 -6.78 2.62 30.66
N ARG A 395 -7.30 3.85 30.68
CA ARG A 395 -7.08 4.87 29.66
C ARG A 395 -5.60 5.24 29.57
N ASP A 396 -4.94 5.46 30.71
CA ASP A 396 -3.53 5.83 30.75
C ASP A 396 -2.64 4.68 30.24
N ALA A 397 -2.99 3.42 30.54
CA ALA A 397 -2.35 2.25 29.95
C ALA A 397 -2.56 2.16 28.42
N LEU A 398 -3.77 2.45 27.94
CA LEU A 398 -4.10 2.50 26.50
C LEU A 398 -3.38 3.66 25.79
N LEU A 399 -3.32 4.84 26.39
CA LEU A 399 -2.61 5.99 25.86
C LEU A 399 -1.09 5.74 25.86
N ALA A 400 -0.55 5.05 26.86
CA ALA A 400 0.83 4.59 26.84
C ALA A 400 1.08 3.56 25.71
N ALA A 401 0.14 2.63 25.49
CA ALA A 401 0.20 1.69 24.38
C ALA A 401 0.05 2.37 22.99
N LEU A 402 -0.78 3.41 22.86
CA LEU A 402 -0.93 4.16 21.61
C LEU A 402 0.25 5.11 21.36
N SER A 403 0.80 5.71 22.42
CA SER A 403 2.04 6.50 22.38
C SER A 403 3.22 5.67 21.89
N LEU A 404 3.21 4.35 22.11
CA LEU A 404 4.21 3.42 21.58
C LEU A 404 4.07 3.17 20.08
N VAL A 405 2.84 3.14 19.59
CA VAL A 405 2.55 2.93 18.16
C VAL A 405 2.80 4.22 17.36
N GLY A 406 2.58 5.39 17.96
CA GLY A 406 2.69 6.70 17.27
C GLY A 406 3.93 7.55 17.58
N GLY A 407 4.74 7.22 18.58
CA GLY A 407 5.90 8.02 18.96
C GLY A 407 7.10 7.78 18.05
N GLU A 408 7.43 8.75 17.20
CA GLU A 408 8.65 8.73 16.34
C GLU A 408 9.96 8.91 17.12
N GLY A 409 9.90 9.07 18.44
CA GLY A 409 11.07 9.26 19.31
C GLY A 409 11.80 7.95 19.61
N ASN A 410 13.14 8.02 19.62
CA ASN A 410 14.02 6.89 19.96
C ASN A 410 14.08 6.57 21.47
N GLU A 411 13.39 7.33 22.32
CA GLU A 411 13.40 7.14 23.77
C GLU A 411 12.04 6.59 24.21
N LEU A 412 12.06 5.41 24.85
CA LEU A 412 10.89 4.91 25.55
C LEU A 412 10.55 5.89 26.68
N SER A 413 9.27 6.21 26.81
CA SER A 413 8.84 6.98 27.99
C SER A 413 9.16 6.16 29.26
N PRO A 414 9.54 6.80 30.38
CA PRO A 414 9.82 6.09 31.63
C PRO A 414 8.66 5.19 32.10
N ALA A 415 7.43 5.56 31.77
CA ALA A 415 6.24 4.75 32.06
C ALA A 415 6.29 3.41 31.32
N ILE A 416 6.67 3.41 30.05
CA ILE A 416 6.79 2.19 29.25
C ILE A 416 7.93 1.33 29.78
N GLU A 417 9.11 1.91 30.02
CA GLU A 417 10.26 1.16 30.54
C GLU A 417 9.93 0.42 31.84
N SER A 418 9.11 1.04 32.70
CA SER A 418 8.63 0.42 33.94
C SER A 418 7.57 -0.68 33.73
N ALA A 419 6.82 -0.62 32.62
CA ALA A 419 5.79 -1.59 32.26
C ALA A 419 6.35 -2.83 31.53
N LEU A 420 7.57 -2.74 30.99
CA LEU A 420 8.23 -3.84 30.31
C LEU A 420 8.54 -4.99 31.27
N ARG A 421 8.01 -6.18 30.96
CA ARG A 421 8.25 -7.39 31.75
C ARG A 421 9.36 -8.23 31.11
N PRO A 422 10.31 -8.77 31.89
CA PRO A 422 11.27 -9.75 31.37
C PRO A 422 10.56 -10.94 30.76
N ALA A 423 11.05 -11.45 29.63
CA ALA A 423 10.59 -12.68 29.01
C ALA A 423 11.79 -13.56 28.63
N GLU A 424 11.57 -14.88 28.59
CA GLU A 424 12.61 -15.80 28.13
C GLU A 424 12.86 -15.61 26.64
N LEU A 425 14.15 -15.63 26.26
CA LEU A 425 14.58 -15.51 24.89
C LEU A 425 14.70 -16.92 24.31
N GLU A 426 13.77 -17.28 23.42
CA GLU A 426 13.60 -18.66 22.93
C GLU A 426 14.84 -19.20 22.20
N SER A 427 15.51 -18.37 21.39
CA SER A 427 16.78 -18.69 20.74
C SER A 427 17.55 -17.42 20.38
N GLN A 428 18.86 -17.40 20.64
CA GLN A 428 19.75 -16.30 20.21
C GLN A 428 19.91 -16.23 18.69
N ASP A 429 19.64 -17.34 17.98
CA ASP A 429 19.79 -17.44 16.53
C ASP A 429 18.52 -17.02 15.76
N ALA A 430 17.40 -16.74 16.47
CA ALA A 430 16.20 -16.23 15.84
C ALA A 430 16.44 -14.82 15.25
N PRO A 431 15.72 -14.42 14.18
CA PRO A 431 15.98 -13.17 13.46
C PRO A 431 16.02 -11.92 14.37
N GLY A 432 15.03 -11.76 15.25
CA GLY A 432 14.94 -10.63 16.18
C GLY A 432 16.13 -10.56 17.16
N PRO A 433 16.37 -11.59 17.99
CA PRO A 433 17.52 -11.65 18.89
C PRO A 433 18.87 -11.45 18.20
N ARG A 434 19.09 -12.07 17.03
CA ARG A 434 20.34 -11.94 16.28
C ARG A 434 20.56 -10.52 15.79
N LEU A 435 19.54 -9.92 15.16
CA LEU A 435 19.61 -8.53 14.69
C LEU A 435 19.83 -7.55 15.86
N ALA A 436 19.16 -7.79 16.98
CA ALA A 436 19.34 -6.99 18.19
C ALA A 436 20.75 -7.14 18.79
N ALA A 437 21.31 -8.35 18.80
CA ALA A 437 22.66 -8.61 19.31
C ALA A 437 23.74 -7.97 18.43
N GLU A 438 23.55 -7.98 17.10
CA GLU A 438 24.42 -7.27 16.16
C GLU A 438 24.42 -5.76 16.42
N GLN A 439 23.24 -5.16 16.63
CA GLN A 439 23.09 -3.74 16.94
C GLN A 439 23.63 -3.36 18.33
N ALA A 440 23.43 -4.22 19.33
CA ALA A 440 23.95 -4.02 20.69
C ALA A 440 25.46 -4.30 20.80
N HIS A 441 26.07 -4.90 19.77
CA HIS A 441 27.42 -5.44 19.81
C HIS A 441 27.64 -6.40 21.00
N GLY A 442 26.65 -7.22 21.32
CA GLY A 442 26.67 -8.09 22.50
C GLY A 442 25.35 -8.81 22.77
N PRO A 443 25.26 -9.58 23.86
CA PRO A 443 24.05 -10.31 24.21
C PRO A 443 22.91 -9.35 24.58
N VAL A 444 21.69 -9.75 24.23
CA VAL A 444 20.46 -9.00 24.53
C VAL A 444 19.51 -9.79 25.43
N ALA A 445 18.63 -9.07 26.11
CA ALA A 445 17.52 -9.59 26.89
C ALA A 445 16.19 -9.21 26.23
N LYS A 446 15.23 -10.15 26.23
CA LYS A 446 13.87 -9.94 25.73
C LYS A 446 13.00 -9.32 26.83
N ARG A 447 12.29 -8.25 26.49
CA ARG A 447 11.25 -7.66 27.33
C ARG A 447 9.97 -7.51 26.54
N VAL A 448 8.84 -7.76 27.17
CA VAL A 448 7.54 -7.78 26.50
C VAL A 448 6.62 -6.78 27.16
N LEU A 449 5.91 -6.03 26.32
CA LEU A 449 4.77 -5.24 26.75
C LEU A 449 3.49 -6.02 26.48
N PHE A 450 2.65 -6.13 27.51
CA PHE A 450 1.35 -6.81 27.43
C PHE A 450 0.22 -5.80 27.50
N ALA A 451 -0.85 -6.07 26.75
CA ALA A 451 -2.14 -5.44 26.93
C ALA A 451 -2.79 -5.91 28.25
N PRO A 452 -3.79 -5.18 28.78
CA PRO A 452 -4.50 -5.58 29.99
C PRO A 452 -5.16 -6.97 29.92
N ASP A 453 -5.51 -7.43 28.71
CA ASP A 453 -6.07 -8.76 28.44
C ASP A 453 -5.00 -9.88 28.36
N GLY A 454 -3.72 -9.54 28.55
CA GLY A 454 -2.59 -10.47 28.49
C GLY A 454 -2.00 -10.69 27.11
N ARG A 455 -2.56 -10.09 26.05
CA ARG A 455 -2.01 -10.17 24.69
C ARG A 455 -0.69 -9.40 24.60
N THR A 456 0.28 -9.93 23.86
CA THR A 456 1.54 -9.22 23.57
C THR A 456 1.27 -8.06 22.62
N LEU A 457 1.68 -6.85 23.02
CA LEU A 457 1.59 -5.64 22.19
C LEU A 457 2.86 -5.38 21.40
N ALA A 458 4.02 -5.57 22.04
CA ALA A 458 5.33 -5.35 21.43
C ALA A 458 6.41 -6.13 22.20
N VAL A 459 7.45 -6.53 21.48
CA VAL A 459 8.65 -7.16 22.04
C VAL A 459 9.83 -6.20 21.86
N PHE A 460 10.59 -6.00 22.92
CA PHE A 460 11.77 -5.15 22.95
C PHE A 460 13.01 -5.98 23.27
N TYR A 461 14.09 -5.71 22.56
CA TYR A 461 15.40 -6.28 22.85
C TYR A 461 16.30 -5.20 23.42
N VAL A 462 16.83 -5.45 24.61
CA VAL A 462 17.67 -4.52 25.37
C VAL A 462 19.04 -5.15 25.57
N PRO A 463 20.16 -4.40 25.49
CA PRO A 463 21.48 -4.94 25.81
C PRO A 463 21.49 -5.57 27.21
N ALA A 464 22.10 -6.75 27.36
CA ALA A 464 22.13 -7.46 28.64
C ALA A 464 22.89 -6.68 29.73
N ALA A 465 23.81 -5.79 29.34
CA ALA A 465 24.51 -4.87 30.22
C ALA A 465 23.63 -3.69 30.73
N GLY A 466 22.38 -3.61 30.27
CA GLY A 466 21.48 -2.46 30.49
C GLY A 466 21.63 -1.39 29.40
N GLY A 467 20.66 -0.47 29.35
CA GLY A 467 20.59 0.59 28.34
C GLY A 467 19.21 0.70 27.71
N SER A 468 19.09 1.57 26.70
CA SER A 468 17.88 1.71 25.89
C SER A 468 17.69 0.50 24.96
N PRO A 469 16.45 0.18 24.57
CA PRO A 469 16.19 -0.87 23.58
C PRO A 469 16.91 -0.58 22.26
N VAL A 470 17.47 -1.61 21.65
CA VAL A 470 18.15 -1.53 20.34
C VAL A 470 17.25 -2.01 19.21
N LEU A 471 16.21 -2.78 19.53
CA LEU A 471 15.26 -3.34 18.56
C LEU A 471 13.87 -3.47 19.19
N ARG A 472 12.84 -3.06 18.46
CA ARG A 472 11.43 -3.34 18.72
C ARG A 472 10.89 -4.26 17.63
N GLU A 473 10.10 -5.22 18.03
CA GLU A 473 9.41 -6.18 17.18
C GLU A 473 7.90 -5.99 17.40
N ASP A 474 7.22 -5.58 16.33
CA ASP A 474 5.77 -5.38 16.33
C ASP A 474 5.10 -6.61 15.71
N SER A 475 3.96 -7.00 16.26
CA SER A 475 3.20 -8.14 15.75
C SER A 475 1.72 -7.96 16.00
N GLU A 476 0.91 -8.10 14.95
CA GLU A 476 -0.56 -8.04 15.06
C GLU A 476 -1.17 -9.39 15.44
N ASP A 477 -0.52 -10.51 15.11
CA ASP A 477 -1.03 -11.89 15.23
C ASP A 477 -0.07 -12.86 15.95
N GLY A 478 0.98 -12.34 16.58
CA GLY A 478 2.02 -13.12 17.25
C GLY A 478 3.19 -13.53 16.36
N ALA A 479 3.11 -13.31 15.04
CA ALA A 479 4.24 -13.41 14.12
C ALA A 479 4.80 -11.99 13.82
N PRO A 480 6.12 -11.76 13.98
CA PRO A 480 6.70 -10.46 13.68
C PRO A 480 6.82 -10.22 12.18
N ASP A 481 6.30 -9.11 11.69
CA ASP A 481 6.43 -8.66 10.29
C ASP A 481 7.22 -7.35 10.15
N ARG A 482 7.50 -6.68 11.27
CA ARG A 482 8.27 -5.44 11.33
C ARG A 482 9.22 -5.40 12.52
N TRP A 483 10.48 -5.07 12.24
CA TRP A 483 11.46 -4.71 13.26
C TRP A 483 11.90 -3.25 13.11
N THR A 484 11.91 -2.54 14.21
CA THR A 484 12.41 -1.16 14.30
C THR A 484 13.67 -1.14 15.15
N ALA A 485 14.83 -0.90 14.53
CA ALA A 485 16.11 -0.79 15.21
C ALA A 485 16.44 0.66 15.55
N TYR A 486 17.12 0.84 16.69
CA TYR A 486 17.50 2.15 17.21
C TYR A 486 19.02 2.20 17.40
N ALA A 487 19.68 3.13 16.69
CA ALA A 487 21.11 3.37 16.79
C ALA A 487 21.37 4.87 17.04
N GLY A 488 21.45 5.26 18.32
CA GLY A 488 21.55 6.65 18.72
C GLY A 488 20.28 7.43 18.33
N ARG A 489 20.40 8.42 17.44
CA ARG A 489 19.27 9.20 16.88
C ARG A 489 18.78 8.70 15.52
N ARG A 490 19.30 7.57 15.04
CA ARG A 490 18.85 6.96 13.78
C ARG A 490 17.91 5.80 14.08
N ARG A 491 16.86 5.72 13.27
CA ARG A 491 15.88 4.63 13.29
C ARG A 491 16.01 3.88 11.98
N SER A 492 16.09 2.56 12.03
CA SER A 492 15.95 1.76 10.81
C SER A 492 14.79 0.79 10.94
N GLU A 493 14.07 0.60 9.86
CA GLU A 493 12.94 -0.31 9.80
C GLU A 493 13.21 -1.43 8.83
N VAL A 494 13.00 -2.64 9.30
CA VAL A 494 13.17 -3.86 8.53
C VAL A 494 11.81 -4.53 8.44
N TRP A 495 11.35 -4.75 7.22
CA TRP A 495 10.07 -5.40 6.94
C TRP A 495 10.34 -6.77 6.31
N GLU A 496 9.60 -7.77 6.75
CA GLU A 496 9.62 -9.11 6.15
C GLU A 496 8.26 -9.40 5.53
N ASP A 497 8.28 -9.67 4.24
CA ASP A 497 7.14 -10.19 3.51
C ASP A 497 6.83 -11.60 4.03
N ARG A 498 5.58 -11.81 4.45
CA ARG A 498 5.09 -13.09 4.98
C ARG A 498 5.22 -14.22 3.96
N GLU A 499 5.31 -13.93 2.66
CA GLU A 499 5.56 -14.94 1.63
C GLU A 499 7.02 -15.46 1.63
N HIS A 500 7.95 -14.75 2.27
CA HIS A 500 9.40 -15.02 2.21
C HIS A 500 10.06 -15.05 3.61
N ALA A 501 9.52 -15.89 4.50
CA ALA A 501 9.97 -16.02 5.88
C ALA A 501 11.51 -16.15 6.01
N GLY A 502 12.14 -15.25 6.76
CA GLY A 502 13.56 -15.17 7.07
C GLY A 502 14.40 -14.25 6.19
N VAL A 503 13.81 -13.52 5.21
CA VAL A 503 14.54 -12.58 4.35
C VAL A 503 13.94 -11.18 4.42
N PRO A 504 14.68 -10.16 4.92
CA PRO A 504 14.24 -8.78 4.89
C PRO A 504 13.89 -8.33 3.47
N THR A 505 12.66 -7.91 3.26
CA THR A 505 12.16 -7.50 1.93
C THR A 505 12.35 -6.00 1.70
N ALA A 506 12.35 -5.20 2.77
CA ALA A 506 12.68 -3.78 2.74
C ALA A 506 13.45 -3.34 3.98
N HIS A 507 14.44 -2.46 3.79
CA HIS A 507 15.20 -1.83 4.85
C HIS A 507 15.21 -0.31 4.63
N PHE A 508 14.57 0.44 5.53
CA PHE A 508 14.54 1.90 5.51
C PHE A 508 15.46 2.43 6.60
N VAL A 509 16.20 3.51 6.31
CA VAL A 509 17.08 4.17 7.28
C VAL A 509 16.63 5.61 7.44
N LEU A 510 15.93 5.89 8.53
CA LEU A 510 15.40 7.20 8.82
C LEU A 510 16.48 8.07 9.50
N GLY A 511 16.76 9.21 8.88
CA GLY A 511 17.59 10.28 9.42
C GLY A 511 16.94 10.95 10.64
N PRO A 512 17.72 11.71 11.43
CA PRO A 512 17.22 12.39 12.65
C PRO A 512 16.11 13.42 12.40
N ASP A 513 15.96 13.85 11.15
CA ASP A 513 14.97 14.80 10.63
C ASP A 513 13.78 14.11 9.94
N GLY A 514 13.71 12.76 9.99
CA GLY A 514 12.67 11.97 9.34
C GLY A 514 12.90 11.71 7.85
N ALA A 515 14.06 12.10 7.29
CA ALA A 515 14.41 11.76 5.91
C ALA A 515 14.64 10.25 5.75
N VAL A 516 14.06 9.63 4.71
CA VAL A 516 14.17 8.19 4.39
C VAL A 516 15.37 7.90 3.50
#